data_AF-A0A9D1WFT6-F1
#
_entry.id   AF-A0A9D1WFT6-F1
#
_cell.length_a   1.000
_cell.length_b   1.000
_cell.length_c   1.000
_cell.angle_alpha   90.00
_cell.angle_beta   90.00
_cell.angle_gamma   90.00
#
_symmetry.space_group_name_H-M   'P 1'
#
loop_
_entity.id
_entity.type
_entity.pdbx_description
1 polymer ?
#
loop_
_entity_poly.entity_id
_entity_poly.type
_entity_poly.pdbx_seq_one_letter_code
_entity_poly.pdbx_strand_id
1 'polypeptide(L)' 'MWNKNWKDEQYYYGNNRPSSLILTLGEESWTVDFPDEWEEFGVRFTSSVQTATLKVAINGVYEGTEWDDTVIAEIGVWYE' A
#
# COMPACT_ATOMS: atom_id res chain seq x y z
N MET A 1 2.69 -9.83 17.39
CA MET A 1 1.21 -9.86 17.45
C MET A 1 0.70 -8.61 16.73
N TRP A 2 0.54 -8.67 15.41
CA TRP A 2 0.05 -7.57 14.57
C TRP A 2 -0.61 -8.22 13.34
N ASN A 3 -1.95 -8.27 13.29
CA ASN A 3 -2.72 -8.84 12.17
C ASN A 3 -4.22 -8.49 12.26
N LYS A 4 -4.58 -7.28 12.70
CA LYS A 4 -6.00 -6.95 12.96
C LYS A 4 -6.76 -6.45 11.72
N ASN A 5 -6.11 -5.75 10.80
CA ASN A 5 -6.82 -5.05 9.72
C ASN A 5 -7.06 -5.91 8.46
N TRP A 6 -6.43 -7.09 8.40
CA TRP A 6 -6.63 -8.13 7.38
C TRP A 6 -7.33 -9.36 7.96
N LYS A 7 -8.03 -9.24 9.09
CA LYS A 7 -8.52 -10.43 9.81
C LYS A 7 -9.88 -10.90 9.33
N ASP A 8 -10.74 -9.97 8.99
CA ASP A 8 -12.10 -10.21 8.53
C ASP A 8 -12.61 -9.00 7.73
N GLU A 9 -13.72 -9.22 7.04
CA GLU A 9 -14.38 -8.25 6.17
C GLU A 9 -14.73 -6.93 6.88
N GLN A 10 -15.10 -7.01 8.17
CA GLN A 10 -15.44 -5.83 8.96
C GLN A 10 -14.23 -4.92 9.14
N TYR A 11 -13.07 -5.48 9.50
CA TYR A 11 -11.86 -4.65 9.63
C TYR A 11 -11.34 -4.16 8.28
N TYR A 12 -11.53 -4.91 7.20
CA TYR A 12 -11.09 -4.48 5.87
C TYR A 12 -11.92 -3.30 5.36
N TYR A 13 -13.25 -3.44 5.29
CA TYR A 13 -14.12 -2.37 4.78
C TYR A 13 -14.41 -1.26 5.80
N GLY A 14 -14.22 -1.54 7.10
CA GLY A 14 -14.37 -0.55 8.15
C GLY A 14 -13.30 0.55 8.13
N ASN A 15 -12.08 0.25 7.64
CA ASN A 15 -10.96 1.19 7.55
C ASN A 15 -10.85 1.83 6.17
N ASN A 16 -10.12 2.94 6.10
CA ASN A 16 -9.65 3.50 4.83
C ASN A 16 -8.62 2.57 4.19
N ARG A 17 -8.84 2.25 2.92
CA ARG A 17 -7.99 1.34 2.13
C ARG A 17 -7.24 2.14 1.08
N PRO A 18 -5.91 2.04 0.94
CA PRO A 18 -5.18 2.81 -0.06
C PRO A 18 -5.72 2.54 -1.47
N SER A 19 -6.12 3.59 -2.19
CA SER A 19 -6.50 3.50 -3.61
C SER A 19 -5.37 3.97 -4.53
N SER A 20 -4.45 4.78 -4.01
CA SER A 20 -3.28 5.26 -4.74
C SER A 20 -2.11 5.51 -3.80
N LEU A 21 -0.91 5.04 -4.18
CA LEU A 21 0.34 5.28 -3.46
C LEU A 21 1.33 6.02 -4.36
N ILE A 22 2.10 6.93 -3.75
CA ILE A 22 3.33 7.46 -4.34
C ILE A 22 4.50 6.66 -3.78
N LEU A 23 5.20 5.95 -4.67
CA LEU A 23 6.41 5.20 -4.37
C LEU A 23 7.61 6.03 -4.82
N THR A 24 8.55 6.31 -3.92
CA THR A 24 9.78 7.04 -4.22
C THR A 24 10.99 6.17 -3.90
N LEU A 25 11.82 5.91 -4.92
CA LEU A 25 13.09 5.19 -4.79
C LEU A 25 14.23 6.12 -5.24
N GLY A 26 15.07 6.55 -4.31
CA GLY A 26 16.10 7.55 -4.61
C GLY A 26 15.47 8.88 -5.04
N GLU A 27 15.74 9.31 -6.27
CA GLU A 27 15.19 10.55 -6.85
C GLU A 27 13.96 10.30 -7.74
N GLU A 28 13.63 9.03 -8.02
CA GLU A 28 12.54 8.66 -8.91
C GLU A 28 11.25 8.42 -8.12
N SER A 29 10.10 8.78 -8.71
CA SER A 29 8.79 8.59 -8.09
C SER A 29 7.75 8.11 -9.09
N TRP A 30 6.88 7.22 -8.61
CA TRP A 30 5.77 6.64 -9.37
C TRP A 30 4.49 6.77 -8.57
N THR A 31 3.40 7.11 -9.25
CA THR A 31 2.04 6.95 -8.70
C THR A 31 1.52 5.60 -9.16
N VAL A 32 1.05 4.79 -8.22
CA VAL A 32 0.50 3.47 -8.46
C VAL A 32 -0.91 3.43 -7.91
N ASP A 33 -1.85 3.07 -8.77
CA ASP A 33 -3.24 2.87 -8.37
C ASP A 33 -3.46 1.40 -7.97
N PHE A 34 -4.23 1.21 -6.90
CA PHE A 34 -4.53 -0.08 -6.31
C PHE A 34 -6.01 -0.40 -6.48
N PRO A 35 -6.38 -1.64 -6.82
CA PRO A 35 -7.78 -2.06 -6.82
C PRO A 35 -8.34 -2.13 -5.39
N ASP A 36 -9.65 -1.97 -5.23
CA ASP A 36 -10.33 -2.19 -3.93
C ASP A 36 -10.55 -3.69 -3.69
N GLU A 37 -9.46 -4.45 -3.56
CA GLU A 37 -9.46 -5.90 -3.43
C GLU A 37 -8.69 -6.35 -2.20
N TRP A 38 -9.25 -7.29 -1.45
CA TRP A 38 -8.64 -7.85 -0.24
C TRP A 38 -7.61 -8.94 -0.59
N GLU A 39 -6.64 -8.60 -1.45
CA GLU A 39 -5.58 -9.48 -1.96
C GLU A 39 -4.22 -8.74 -2.03
N GLU A 40 -3.11 -9.49 -2.07
CA GLU A 40 -1.78 -8.90 -2.22
C GLU A 40 -1.58 -8.30 -3.61
N PHE A 41 -1.06 -7.07 -3.67
CA PHE A 41 -0.80 -6.38 -4.93
C PHE A 41 0.70 -6.16 -5.18
N GLY A 42 1.21 -6.71 -6.27
CA GLY A 42 2.62 -6.62 -6.65
C GLY A 42 2.91 -5.48 -7.61
N VAL A 43 3.90 -4.63 -7.29
CA VAL A 43 4.41 -3.58 -8.18
C VAL A 43 5.79 -3.99 -8.71
N ARG A 44 5.94 -4.06 -10.03
CA ARG A 44 7.24 -4.31 -10.68
C ARG A 44 7.72 -3.07 -11.42
N PHE A 45 8.86 -2.54 -11.00
CA PHE A 45 9.54 -1.46 -11.72
C PHE A 45 10.19 -1.98 -13.01
N THR A 46 10.15 -1.17 -14.07
CA THR A 46 10.65 -1.54 -15.41
C THR A 46 12.16 -1.55 -15.50
N SER A 47 12.85 -0.84 -14.60
CA SER A 47 14.31 -0.81 -14.48
C SER A 47 14.72 -1.05 -13.03
N SER A 48 15.91 -1.62 -12.83
CA SER A 48 16.51 -1.72 -11.51
C SER A 48 16.90 -0.31 -11.02
N VAL A 49 16.55 -0.02 -9.77
CA VAL A 49 16.88 1.26 -9.12
C VAL A 49 17.82 0.97 -7.96
N GLN A 50 19.05 1.46 -8.06
CA GLN A 50 20.00 1.37 -6.95
C GLN A 50 19.67 2.46 -5.93
N THR A 51 19.11 2.07 -4.79
CA THR A 51 18.75 2.99 -3.71
C THR A 51 18.97 2.36 -2.34
N ALA A 52 19.22 3.19 -1.33
CA ALA A 52 19.20 2.79 0.07
C ALA A 52 17.84 3.02 0.75
N THR A 53 16.90 3.68 0.05
CA THR A 53 15.63 4.13 0.61
C THR A 53 14.45 3.87 -0.33
N LEU A 54 13.37 3.35 0.25
CA LEU A 54 12.04 3.33 -0.34
C LEU A 54 11.15 4.19 0.57
N LYS A 55 10.49 5.19 -0.01
CA LYS A 55 9.43 5.94 0.66
C LYS A 55 8.09 5.59 0.02
N VAL A 56 7.11 5.32 0.86
CA VAL A 56 5.73 5.05 0.47
C VAL A 56 4.85 6.11 1.09
N ALA A 57 4.05 6.79 0.27
CA ALA A 57 3.08 7.77 0.71
C ALA A 57 1.69 7.41 0.19
N ILE A 58 0.69 7.43 1.06
CA ILE A 58 -0.71 7.31 0.65
C ILE A 58 -1.10 8.61 -0.04
N ASN A 59 -1.60 8.49 -1.27
CA ASN A 59 -2.05 9.61 -2.10
C ASN A 59 -3.58 9.65 -2.25
N GLY A 60 -4.24 8.49 -2.10
CA GLY A 60 -5.70 8.37 -2.10
C GLY A 60 -6.16 7.14 -1.35
N VAL A 61 -7.43 7.15 -0.94
CA VAL A 61 -8.08 6.02 -0.27
C VAL A 61 -9.45 5.71 -0.86
N TYR A 62 -9.88 4.46 -0.73
CA TYR A 62 -11.29 4.10 -0.65
C TYR A 62 -11.75 4.30 0.78
N GLU A 63 -12.80 5.10 0.96
CA GLU A 63 -13.32 5.43 2.29
C GLU A 63 -13.83 4.17 3.01
N GLY A 64 -13.51 4.09 4.30
CA GLY A 64 -14.03 3.10 5.22
C GLY A 64 -15.44 3.43 5.70
N THR A 65 -16.10 2.47 6.33
CA THR A 65 -17.45 2.67 6.89
C THR A 65 -17.48 3.00 8.37
N GLU A 66 -16.41 2.73 9.12
CA GLU A 66 -16.39 2.84 10.59
C GLU A 66 -15.24 3.69 11.14
N TRP A 67 -14.05 3.64 10.53
CA TRP A 67 -12.85 4.29 11.04
C TRP A 67 -12.12 5.05 9.92
N ASP A 68 -11.62 6.24 10.26
CA ASP A 68 -10.85 7.10 9.35
C ASP A 68 -9.38 6.66 9.18
N ASP A 69 -8.96 5.61 9.89
CA ASP A 69 -7.59 5.10 9.84
C ASP A 69 -7.28 4.53 8.45
N THR A 70 -6.21 5.02 7.81
CA THR A 70 -5.68 4.39 6.61
C THR A 70 -4.59 3.40 6.98
N VAL A 71 -4.80 2.14 6.63
CA VAL A 71 -3.94 1.06 7.12
C VAL A 71 -3.15 0.45 5.99
N ILE A 72 -1.86 0.26 6.23
CA ILE A 72 -1.02 -0.68 5.49
C ILE A 72 -0.63 -1.80 6.45
N ALA A 73 -0.96 -3.05 6.09
CA ALA A 73 -0.69 -4.21 6.94
C ALA A 73 0.78 -4.67 6.82
N GLU A 74 1.28 -4.80 5.59
CA GLU A 74 2.65 -5.24 5.31
C GLU A 74 3.17 -4.57 4.03
N ILE A 75 4.48 -4.37 3.97
CA ILE A 75 5.21 -4.01 2.75
C ILE A 75 6.39 -4.97 2.63
N GLY A 76 6.37 -5.81 1.61
CA GLY A 76 7.52 -6.63 1.22
C GLY A 76 8.33 -5.96 0.12
N VAL A 77 9.64 -6.17 0.13
CA VAL A 77 10.56 -5.72 -0.92
C VAL A 77 11.39 -6.91 -1.38
N TRP A 78 11.41 -7.14 -2.69
CA TRP A 78 12.15 -8.22 -3.33
C TRP A 78 13.14 -7.65 -4.34
N TYR A 79 14.31 -8.28 -4.45
CA TYR A 79 15.35 -7.98 -5.42
C TYR A 79 15.79 -9.27 -6.09
N GLU A 80 16.17 -9.20 -7.37
CA GLU A 80 16.80 -10.31 -8.12
C GLU A 80 18.34 -10.23 -8.03
#